data_AF-A0A560F5L0-F1
#
_entry.id   AF-A0A560F5L0-F1
#
_cell.length_a   1.000
_cell.length_b   1.000
_cell.length_c   1.000
_cell.angle_alpha   90.00
_cell.angle_beta   90.00
_cell.angle_gamma   90.00
#
_symmetry.space_group_name_H-M   'P 1'
#
loop_
_entity.id
_entity.type
_entity.pdbx_description
1 polymer ?
#
loop_
_entity_poly.entity_id
_entity_poly.type
_entity_poly.pdbx_seq_one_letter_code
_entity_poly.pdbx_strand_id
1 'polypeptide(L)'
;MKRNHSAEEIAQCLAKADGLLAQGVKVVDVARILGVSRMTYYRWRRDQAGAPDESDLRRRLTRLEEENAALRRQLAQLMTGATDAQSLGILAFA
;
A
#
# COMPACT_ATOMS: atom_id res chain seq x y z
N MET A 1 -0.21 37.68 2.53
CA MET A 1 -0.53 37.06 3.85
C MET A 1 -0.64 35.56 3.67
N LYS A 2 0.32 34.77 4.19
CA LYS A 2 0.19 33.31 4.27
C LYS A 2 -0.71 33.02 5.48
N ARG A 3 -1.97 32.62 5.25
CA ARG A 3 -2.79 32.07 6.33
C ARG A 3 -2.29 30.66 6.60
N ASN A 4 -1.67 30.46 7.75
CA ASN A 4 -1.37 29.11 8.20
C ASN A 4 -2.69 28.51 8.67
N HIS A 5 -3.13 27.43 8.04
CA HIS A 5 -4.30 26.71 8.50
C HIS A 5 -4.03 26.17 9.90
N SER A 6 -4.95 26.40 10.83
CA SER A 6 -4.88 25.80 12.17
C SER A 6 -5.00 24.28 12.07
N ALA A 7 -4.43 23.54 13.02
CA ALA A 7 -4.55 22.08 13.06
C ALA A 7 -6.03 21.62 13.06
N GLU A 8 -6.90 22.40 13.68
CA GLU A 8 -8.35 22.17 13.71
C GLU A 8 -9.00 22.38 12.33
N GLU A 9 -8.63 23.44 11.61
CA GLU A 9 -9.14 23.71 10.26
C GLU A 9 -8.70 22.61 9.28
N ILE A 10 -7.47 22.10 9.44
CA ILE A 10 -6.95 20.98 8.66
C ILE A 10 -7.76 19.71 8.93
N ALA A 11 -8.07 19.42 10.21
CA ALA A 11 -8.87 18.26 10.59
C ALA A 11 -10.28 18.31 10.03
N GLN A 12 -10.95 19.46 10.10
CA GLN A 12 -12.28 19.66 9.52
C GLN A 12 -12.26 19.52 7.99
N CYS A 13 -11.22 20.05 7.33
CA CYS A 13 -11.05 19.89 5.88
C CYS A 13 -10.83 18.43 5.48
N LEU A 14 -10.04 17.66 6.24
CA LEU A 14 -9.81 16.24 5.98
C LEU A 14 -11.07 15.40 6.24
N ALA A 15 -11.82 15.66 7.31
CA ALA A 15 -13.08 14.96 7.57
C ALA A 15 -14.10 15.19 6.44
N LYS A 16 -14.20 16.42 5.92
CA LYS A 16 -15.03 16.74 4.75
C LYS A 16 -14.51 16.05 3.49
N ALA A 17 -13.19 15.94 3.32
CA ALA A 17 -12.58 15.21 2.21
C ALA A 17 -12.95 13.72 2.24
N ASP A 18 -12.88 13.10 3.42
CA ASP A 18 -13.17 11.67 3.60
C ASP A 18 -14.64 11.36 3.31
N GLY A 19 -15.56 12.24 3.70
CA GLY A 19 -16.98 12.13 3.33
C GLY A 19 -17.20 12.17 1.81
N LEU A 20 -16.52 13.07 1.09
CA LEU A 20 -16.61 13.16 -0.37
C LEU A 20 -15.96 11.95 -1.07
N LEU A 21 -14.85 11.45 -0.54
CA LEU A 21 -14.20 10.24 -1.05
C LEU A 21 -15.06 9.00 -0.84
N ALA A 22 -15.76 8.89 0.30
CA ALA A 22 -16.71 7.81 0.57
C ALA A 22 -17.90 7.82 -0.42
N GLN A 23 -18.27 8.99 -0.93
CA GLN A 23 -19.27 9.15 -2.00
C GLN A 23 -18.72 8.85 -3.41
N GLY A 24 -17.44 8.48 -3.52
CA GLY A 24 -16.78 8.16 -4.80
C GLY A 24 -16.24 9.36 -5.57
N VAL A 25 -16.21 10.56 -4.97
CA VAL A 25 -15.66 11.75 -5.63
C VAL A 25 -14.14 11.64 -5.75
N LYS A 26 -13.59 11.94 -6.92
CA LYS A 26 -12.14 11.86 -7.14
C LYS A 26 -11.39 12.92 -6.32
N VAL A 27 -10.20 12.57 -5.84
CA VAL A 27 -9.32 13.46 -5.04
C VAL A 27 -9.07 14.82 -5.71
N VAL A 28 -9.00 14.87 -7.04
CA VAL A 28 -8.81 16.11 -7.80
C VAL A 28 -9.99 17.07 -7.60
N ASP A 29 -11.20 16.53 -7.61
CA ASP A 29 -12.44 17.30 -7.46
C ASP A 29 -12.66 17.66 -5.98
N VAL A 30 -12.32 16.75 -5.06
CA VAL A 30 -12.30 17.03 -3.62
C VAL A 30 -11.38 18.20 -3.28
N ALA A 31 -10.15 18.21 -3.80
CA ALA A 31 -9.21 19.31 -3.59
C ALA A 31 -9.77 20.64 -4.12
N ARG A 32 -10.45 20.61 -5.28
CA ARG A 32 -11.13 21.79 -5.85
C ARG A 32 -12.29 22.26 -4.97
N ILE A 33 -13.12 21.35 -4.46
CA ILE A 33 -14.26 21.65 -3.57
C ILE A 33 -13.80 22.25 -2.23
N LEU A 34 -12.67 21.77 -1.72
CA LEU A 34 -12.07 22.25 -0.47
C LEU A 34 -11.28 23.56 -0.66
N GLY A 35 -11.10 24.03 -1.89
CA GLY A 35 -10.34 25.25 -2.18
C GLY A 35 -8.84 25.13 -1.88
N VAL A 36 -8.29 23.90 -1.87
CA VAL A 36 -6.89 23.61 -1.56
C VAL A 36 -6.19 22.94 -2.72
N SER A 37 -4.88 23.17 -2.84
CA SER A 37 -4.07 22.43 -3.80
C SER A 37 -4.01 20.94 -3.42
N ARG A 38 -3.99 20.06 -4.42
CA ARG A 38 -3.76 18.61 -4.24
C ARG A 38 -2.51 18.34 -3.40
N MET A 39 -1.44 19.12 -3.61
CA MET A 39 -0.21 18.99 -2.84
C MET A 39 -0.43 19.25 -1.35
N THR A 40 -1.20 20.30 -1.02
CA THR A 40 -1.55 20.64 0.38
C THR A 40 -2.39 19.54 1.01
N TYR A 41 -3.37 19.02 0.27
CA TYR A 41 -4.21 17.90 0.72
C TYR A 41 -3.39 16.64 1.03
N TYR A 42 -2.49 16.24 0.13
CA TYR A 42 -1.61 15.09 0.36
C TYR A 42 -0.67 15.30 1.55
N ARG A 43 -0.15 16.53 1.72
CA ARG A 43 0.70 16.87 2.87
C ARG A 43 -0.07 16.72 4.19
N TRP A 44 -1.26 17.33 4.28
CA TRP A 44 -2.11 17.21 5.47
C TRP A 44 -2.50 15.77 5.77
N ARG A 45 -2.82 14.97 4.75
CA ARG A 45 -3.17 13.56 4.93
C ARG A 45 -1.99 12.74 5.45
N ARG A 46 -0.77 13.03 4.99
CA ARG A 46 0.46 12.43 5.51
C ARG A 46 0.74 12.85 6.96
N ASP A 47 0.57 14.14 7.25
CA ASP A 47 0.86 14.69 8.58
C ASP A 47 -0.19 14.25 9.62
N GLN A 48 -1.46 14.03 9.23
CA GLN A 48 -2.54 13.52 10.09
C GLN A 48 -2.58 12.00 10.24
N ALA A 49 -2.21 11.23 9.21
CA ALA A 49 -2.09 9.77 9.35
C ALA A 49 -0.94 9.35 10.29
N GLY A 50 -0.13 10.31 10.74
CA GLY A 50 1.18 10.07 11.29
C GLY A 50 2.13 9.55 10.19
N ALA A 51 3.44 9.67 10.41
CA ALA A 51 4.31 8.71 9.76
C ALA A 51 3.91 7.33 10.32
N PRO A 52 3.53 6.33 9.49
CA PRO A 52 3.44 4.97 10.00
C PRO A 52 4.76 4.68 10.70
N ASP A 53 4.70 4.20 11.94
CA ASP A 53 5.89 3.99 12.75
C ASP A 53 6.89 3.19 11.89
N GLU A 54 8.08 3.75 11.70
CA GLU A 54 9.08 3.13 10.83
C GLU A 54 9.45 1.74 11.35
N SER A 55 9.24 1.49 12.65
CA SER A 55 9.34 0.16 13.26
C SER A 55 8.30 -0.82 12.70
N ASP A 56 7.05 -0.40 12.52
CA ASP A 56 5.97 -1.24 11.98
C ASP A 56 6.12 -1.48 10.48
N LEU A 57 6.61 -0.48 9.72
CA LEU A 57 6.97 -0.66 8.33
C LEU A 57 8.08 -1.71 8.16
N ARG A 58 9.14 -1.63 8.96
CA ARG A 58 10.24 -2.60 8.94
C ARG A 58 9.77 -4.00 9.32
N ARG A 59 8.96 -4.14 10.38
CA ARG A 59 8.37 -5.44 10.76
C ARG A 59 7.54 -6.06 9.65
N ARG A 60 6.71 -5.25 8.99
CA ARG A 60 5.88 -5.70 7.87
C ARG A 60 6.73 -6.10 6.66
N LEU A 61 7.81 -5.36 6.39
CA LEU A 61 8.76 -5.68 5.32
C LEU A 61 9.45 -7.02 5.59
N THR A 62 10.02 -7.21 6.79
CA THR A 62 10.68 -8.48 7.16
C THR A 62 9.72 -9.66 7.05
N ARG A 63 8.48 -9.52 7.54
CA ARG A 63 7.47 -10.58 7.41
C ARG A 63 7.16 -10.91 5.95
N LEU A 64 7.01 -9.90 5.09
CA LEU A 64 6.76 -10.11 3.67
C LEU A 64 7.94 -10.76 2.97
N GLU A 65 9.17 -10.40 3.34
CA GLU A 65 10.39 -11.03 2.82
C GLU A 65 10.50 -12.51 3.24
N GLU A 66 10.17 -12.83 4.50
CA GLU A 66 10.10 -14.20 5.00
C GLU A 66 9.04 -15.03 4.27
N GLU A 67 7.83 -14.50 4.13
CA GLU A 67 6.74 -15.13 3.38
C GLU A 67 7.15 -15.33 1.91
N ASN A 68 7.80 -14.35 1.27
CA ASN A 68 8.29 -14.49 -0.10
C ASN A 68 9.35 -15.58 -0.23
N ALA A 69 10.30 -15.64 0.73
CA ALA A 69 11.32 -16.67 0.76
C ALA A 69 10.74 -18.07 1.00
N ALA A 70 9.70 -18.20 1.81
CA ALA A 70 8.98 -19.44 2.03
C ALA A 70 8.23 -19.88 0.76
N LEU A 71 7.49 -18.97 0.13
CA LEU A 71 6.78 -19.21 -1.12
C LEU A 71 7.74 -19.61 -2.25
N ARG A 72 8.90 -18.96 -2.37
CA ARG A 72 9.94 -19.32 -3.35
C ARG A 72 10.50 -20.72 -3.09
N ARG A 73 10.70 -21.10 -1.83
CA ARG A 73 11.13 -22.46 -1.47
C ARG A 73 10.10 -23.51 -1.82
N GLN A 74 8.82 -23.25 -1.52
CA GLN A 74 7.72 -24.14 -1.91
C GLN A 74 7.61 -24.26 -3.43
N LEU A 75 7.69 -23.14 -4.16
CA LEU A 75 7.72 -23.15 -5.62
C LEU A 75 8.88 -23.99 -6.15
N ALA A 76 10.09 -23.80 -5.61
CA ALA A 76 11.26 -24.57 -6.01
C ALA A 76 11.08 -26.07 -5.75
N GLN A 77 10.53 -26.46 -4.59
CA GLN A 77 10.22 -27.86 -4.27
C GLN A 77 9.19 -28.47 -5.21
N LEU A 78 8.14 -27.72 -5.56
CA LEU A 78 7.13 -28.16 -6.53
C LEU A 78 7.75 -28.30 -7.93
N MET A 79 8.63 -27.38 -8.32
CA MET A 79 9.33 -27.45 -9.60
C MET A 79 10.30 -28.63 -9.67
N THR A 80 11.10 -28.87 -8.63
CA THR A 80 12.03 -30.01 -8.58
C THR A 80 11.27 -31.34 -8.55
N GLY A 81 10.20 -31.45 -7.76
CA GLY A 81 9.37 -32.66 -7.75
C GLY A 81 8.63 -32.91 -9.07
N ALA A 82 8.22 -31.84 -9.77
CA ALA A 82 7.64 -31.94 -11.11
C ALA A 82 8.67 -32.37 -12.16
N THR A 83 9.93 -31.92 -12.05
CA THR A 83 11.00 -32.39 -12.93
C THR A 83 11.41 -33.83 -12.64
N ASP A 84 11.37 -34.27 -11.38
CA ASP A 84 11.65 -35.66 -11.00
C ASP A 84 10.56 -36.61 -11.56
N ALA A 85 9.28 -36.20 -11.50
CA ALA A 85 8.19 -36.94 -12.11
C ALA A 85 8.26 -36.96 -13.66
N GLN A 86 8.64 -35.84 -14.29
CA GLN A 86 8.80 -35.78 -15.75
C GLN A 86 10.01 -36.57 -16.25
N SER A 87 11.12 -36.56 -15.51
CA SER A 87 12.33 -37.33 -15.86
C SER A 87 12.14 -38.84 -15.70
N LEU A 88 11.36 -39.28 -14.70
CA LEU A 88 10.92 -40.68 -14.59
C LEU A 88 9.98 -41.11 -15.73
N GLY A 89 9.10 -40.23 -16.21
CA GLY A 89 8.19 -40.52 -17.33
C GLY A 89 8.89 -40.63 -18.69
N ILE A 90 9.95 -39.84 -18.93
CA ILE A 90 10.73 -39.88 -20.19
C ILE A 90 11.60 -41.14 -20.26
N LEU A 91 12.15 -41.59 -19.12
CA LEU A 91 12.98 -42.81 -19.07
C LEU A 91 12.15 -44.10 -19.09
N ALA A 92 10.86 -44.06 -18.74
CA ALA A 92 9.97 -45.24 -18.77
C ALA A 92 9.41 -45.57 -20.16
N PHE A 93 9.67 -44.74 -21.17
CA PHE A 93 9.15 -44.88 -22.55
C PHE A 93 10.23 -45.21 -23.60
N ALA A 94 11.48 -45.45 -23.18
CA ALA A 94 12.59 -45.91 -24.03
C ALA A 94 12.98 -47.34 -23.66
#